data_AF-T0Y4K4-F1
#
_entry.id   AF-T0Y4K4-F1
#
_cell.length_a   1.000
_cell.length_b   1.000
_cell.length_c   1.000
_cell.angle_alpha   90.00
_cell.angle_beta   90.00
_cell.angle_gamma   90.00
#
_symmetry.space_group_name_H-M   'P 1'
#
loop_
_entity.id
_entity.type
_entity.pdbx_description
1 polymer ?
#
loop_
_entity_poly.entity_id
_entity_poly.type
_entity_poly.pdbx_seq_one_letter_code
_entity_poly.pdbx_strand_id
1 'polypeptide(L)'
;DLSTNSYLFLSLTHILASIAFLLFFIFETGKLPVEGGGLSELGMIEEGRIYEYGGRNLFFIKYSSMIKQYLLGSLLLNVFIFPWGLQSGLMGSIIDIPIMLFKWLLLIVLLIVLEQSIARIRIFKITVFPLYFHSLLSV
;
A
#
# COMPACT_ATOMS: atom_id res chain seq x y z
N ASP A 1 13.92 22.63 -9.62
CA ASP A 1 15.04 22.93 -8.71
C ASP A 1 15.12 22.07 -7.44
N LEU A 2 14.78 20.77 -7.53
CA LEU A 2 15.20 19.78 -6.51
C LEU A 2 16.48 19.04 -6.95
N SER A 3 16.73 18.91 -8.26
CA SER A 3 17.87 18.17 -8.81
C SER A 3 19.24 18.79 -8.54
N THR A 4 19.29 20.08 -8.17
CA THR A 4 20.54 20.84 -7.99
C THR A 4 21.05 20.87 -6.55
N ASN A 5 20.20 20.58 -5.56
CA ASN A 5 20.54 20.66 -4.13
C ASN A 5 20.38 19.30 -3.46
N SER A 6 21.38 18.44 -3.63
CA SER A 6 21.44 17.08 -3.08
C SER A 6 21.26 17.01 -1.55
N TYR A 7 21.56 18.10 -0.84
CA TYR A 7 21.39 18.22 0.61
C TYR A 7 19.93 18.35 1.07
N LEU A 8 19.00 18.80 0.20
CA LEU A 8 17.58 18.91 0.54
C LEU A 8 16.87 17.55 0.48
N PHE A 9 17.29 16.65 -0.40
CA PHE A 9 16.76 15.28 -0.46
C PHE A 9 17.09 14.44 0.78
N LEU A 10 18.27 14.67 1.38
CA LEU A 10 18.69 14.03 2.63
C LEU A 10 18.26 14.78 3.89
N SER A 11 17.52 15.89 3.73
CA SER A 11 16.97 16.60 4.88
C SER A 11 16.02 15.70 5.67
N LEU A 12 16.07 15.80 7.00
CA LEU A 12 15.21 15.02 7.89
C LEU A 12 13.73 15.17 7.53
N THR A 13 13.33 16.36 7.09
CA THR A 13 11.97 16.68 6.65
C THR A 13 11.53 15.85 5.44
N HIS A 14 12.39 15.67 4.44
CA HIS A 14 12.05 14.89 3.23
C HIS A 14 11.90 13.40 3.53
N ILE A 15 12.76 12.87 4.41
CA ILE A 15 12.68 11.48 4.88
C ILE A 15 11.36 11.27 5.64
N LEU A 16 11.01 12.18 6.56
CA LEU A 16 9.76 12.11 7.31
C LEU A 16 8.54 12.20 6.40
N ALA A 17 8.56 13.09 5.40
CA ALA A 17 7.50 13.23 4.42
C ALA A 17 7.34 11.97 3.56
N SER A 18 8.45 11.36 3.15
CA SER A 18 8.46 10.11 2.38
C SER A 18 7.86 8.94 3.18
N ILE A 19 8.21 8.84 4.47
CA ILE A 19 7.64 7.83 5.38
C ILE A 19 6.14 8.07 5.59
N ALA A 20 5.73 9.32 5.83
CA ALA A 20 4.32 9.67 6.00
C ALA A 20 3.51 9.33 4.75
N PHE A 21 4.04 9.63 3.55
CA PHE A 21 3.37 9.30 2.29
C PHE A 21 3.31 7.78 2.05
N LEU A 22 4.33 7.03 2.46
CA LEU A 22 4.33 5.56 2.41
C LEU A 22 3.26 4.96 3.32
N LEU A 23 3.10 5.47 4.54
CA LEU A 23 2.02 5.05 5.45
C LEU A 23 0.64 5.38 4.86
N PHE A 24 0.48 6.58 4.30
CA PHE A 24 -0.75 6.99 3.62
C PHE A 24 -1.08 6.05 2.45
N PHE A 25 -0.08 5.68 1.65
CA PHE A 25 -0.26 4.74 0.54
C PHE A 25 -0.69 3.34 1.01
N ILE A 26 -0.11 2.82 2.10
CA ILE A 26 -0.52 1.53 2.68
C ILE A 26 -1.96 1.59 3.18
N PHE A 27 -2.31 2.66 3.89
CA PHE A 27 -3.67 2.89 4.37
C PHE A 27 -4.68 2.89 3.22
N GLU A 28 -4.40 3.63 2.15
CA GLU A 28 -5.29 3.72 0.99
C GLU A 28 -5.42 2.39 0.22
N THR A 29 -4.41 1.52 0.33
CA THR A 29 -4.43 0.20 -0.31
C THR A 29 -5.37 -0.77 0.45
N GLY A 30 -5.78 -0.45 1.69
CA GLY A 30 -6.78 -1.22 2.46
C GLY A 30 -6.37 -2.65 2.78
N LYS A 31 -5.06 -2.93 2.75
CA LYS A 31 -4.51 -4.29 2.97
C LYS A 31 -4.18 -4.59 4.43
N LEU A 32 -4.59 -3.71 5.34
CA LEU A 32 -4.44 -3.98 6.76
C LEU A 32 -5.36 -5.15 7.13
N PRO A 33 -4.86 -6.19 7.80
CA PRO A 33 -5.60 -7.44 8.05
C PRO A 33 -6.82 -7.27 8.97
N VAL A 34 -7.07 -6.06 9.50
CA VAL A 34 -8.24 -5.69 10.31
C VAL A 34 -9.46 -5.42 9.43
N GLU A 35 -9.26 -4.96 8.19
CA GLU A 35 -10.31 -4.55 7.24
C GLU A 35 -10.64 -5.67 6.22
N GLY A 36 -10.16 -6.89 6.48
CA GLY A 36 -10.34 -8.01 5.57
C GLY A 36 -11.80 -8.40 5.39
N GLY A 37 -12.30 -8.31 4.16
CA GLY A 37 -13.53 -8.95 3.72
C GLY A 37 -13.49 -10.45 4.00
N GLY A 38 -14.53 -10.94 4.64
CA GLY A 38 -14.63 -12.32 5.12
C GLY A 38 -15.93 -12.50 5.91
N LEU A 39 -16.10 -13.66 6.54
CA LEU A 39 -17.30 -14.02 7.33
C LEU A 39 -17.47 -13.22 8.64
N SER A 40 -16.69 -12.15 8.83
CA SER A 40 -16.92 -11.21 9.92
C SER A 40 -18.17 -10.40 9.60
N GLU A 41 -19.07 -10.20 10.57
CA GLU A 41 -20.30 -9.43 10.39
C GLU A 41 -20.04 -8.03 9.82
N LEU A 42 -18.97 -7.38 10.28
CA LEU A 42 -18.51 -6.07 9.79
C LEU A 42 -17.91 -6.16 8.38
N GLY A 43 -17.21 -7.24 8.05
CA GLY A 43 -16.65 -7.47 6.72
C GLY A 43 -17.73 -7.70 5.66
N MET A 44 -18.83 -8.36 6.04
CA MET A 44 -19.99 -8.54 5.19
C MET A 44 -20.71 -7.23 4.87
N ILE A 45 -20.73 -6.26 5.79
CA ILE A 45 -21.29 -4.93 5.54
C ILE A 45 -20.42 -4.17 4.52
N GLU A 46 -19.09 -4.27 4.63
CA GLU A 46 -18.16 -3.61 3.70
C GLU A 46 -18.21 -4.21 2.29
N GLU A 47 -18.18 -5.54 2.17
CA GLU A 47 -18.37 -6.24 0.89
C GLU A 47 -19.76 -6.03 0.30
N GLY A 48 -20.77 -5.90 1.16
CA GLY A 48 -22.16 -5.62 0.80
C GLY A 48 -22.34 -4.38 -0.07
N ARG A 49 -21.51 -3.34 0.13
CA ARG A 49 -21.57 -2.07 -0.61
C ARG A 49 -21.46 -2.26 -2.13
N ILE A 50 -20.76 -3.31 -2.56
CA ILE A 50 -20.47 -3.54 -3.98
C ILE A 50 -21.47 -4.54 -4.61
N TYR A 51 -22.24 -5.29 -3.82
CA TYR A 51 -23.18 -6.31 -4.33
C TYR A 51 -24.37 -5.75 -5.11
N GLU A 52 -24.69 -4.48 -4.92
CA GLU A 52 -25.75 -3.80 -5.67
C GLU A 52 -25.34 -3.50 -7.13
N TYR A 53 -24.04 -3.52 -7.43
CA TYR A 53 -23.51 -3.18 -8.75
C TYR A 53 -23.26 -4.43 -9.61
N GLY A 54 -23.90 -4.47 -10.78
CA GLY A 54 -23.67 -5.51 -11.79
C GLY A 54 -22.56 -5.16 -12.80
N GLY A 55 -21.90 -6.21 -13.32
CA GLY A 55 -21.07 -6.24 -14.54
C GLY A 55 -20.29 -4.95 -14.86
N ARG A 56 -20.88 -4.08 -15.69
CA ARG A 56 -20.24 -2.86 -16.19
C ARG A 56 -19.94 -1.84 -15.09
N ASN A 57 -20.87 -1.60 -14.18
CA ASN A 57 -20.67 -0.61 -13.11
C ASN A 57 -19.65 -1.13 -12.08
N LEU A 58 -19.69 -2.45 -11.81
CA LEU A 58 -18.70 -3.12 -10.98
C LEU A 58 -17.28 -2.98 -11.56
N PHE A 59 -17.14 -3.13 -12.88
CA PHE A 59 -15.87 -2.93 -13.56
C PHE A 59 -15.32 -1.51 -13.34
N PHE A 60 -16.13 -0.46 -13.54
CA PHE A 60 -15.68 0.92 -13.33
C PHE A 60 -15.28 1.20 -11.88
N ILE A 61 -16.01 0.66 -10.91
CA ILE A 61 -15.68 0.83 -9.48
C ILE A 61 -14.32 0.19 -9.17
N LYS A 62 -14.11 -1.07 -9.59
CA LYS A 62 -12.84 -1.78 -9.38
C LYS A 62 -11.68 -1.13 -10.14
N TYR A 63 -11.93 -0.71 -11.37
CA TYR A 63 -10.93 -0.06 -12.22
C TYR A 63 -10.50 1.29 -11.66
N SER A 64 -11.43 2.10 -11.16
CA SER A 64 -11.13 3.36 -10.47
C SER A 64 -10.22 3.15 -9.26
N SER A 65 -10.49 2.11 -8.45
CA SER A 65 -9.63 1.74 -7.32
C SER A 65 -8.21 1.37 -7.77
N MET A 66 -8.08 0.59 -8.85
CA MET A 66 -6.77 0.25 -9.43
C MET A 66 -6.02 1.48 -9.97
N ILE A 67 -6.71 2.41 -10.64
CA ILE A 67 -6.11 3.66 -11.11
C ILE A 67 -5.61 4.49 -9.94
N LYS A 68 -6.39 4.61 -8.86
CA LYS A 68 -5.99 5.35 -7.66
C LYS A 68 -4.70 4.78 -7.05
N GLN A 69 -4.63 3.45 -6.89
CA GLN A 69 -3.43 2.77 -6.41
C GLN A 69 -2.23 3.01 -7.33
N TYR A 70 -2.44 2.94 -8.65
CA TYR A 70 -1.38 3.21 -9.63
C TYR A 70 -0.86 4.66 -9.53
N LEU A 71 -1.77 5.64 -9.46
CA LEU A 71 -1.41 7.06 -9.38
C LEU A 71 -0.64 7.38 -8.09
N LEU A 72 -1.13 6.92 -6.94
CA LEU A 72 -0.47 7.15 -5.66
C LEU A 72 0.89 6.46 -5.59
N GLY A 73 1.01 5.22 -6.08
CA GLY A 73 2.28 4.50 -6.14
C GLY A 73 3.28 5.15 -7.09
N SER A 74 2.82 5.62 -8.25
CA SER A 74 3.67 6.37 -9.20
C SER A 74 4.15 7.70 -8.62
N LEU A 75 3.29 8.41 -7.89
CA LEU A 75 3.65 9.66 -7.21
C LEU A 75 4.69 9.39 -6.11
N LEU A 76 4.49 8.34 -5.31
CA LEU A 76 5.44 7.92 -4.29
C LEU A 76 6.83 7.65 -4.89
N LEU A 77 6.88 6.89 -5.99
CA LEU A 77 8.13 6.52 -6.65
C LEU A 77 8.84 7.71 -7.30
N ASN A 78 8.12 8.56 -8.02
CA ASN A 78 8.73 9.62 -8.83
C ASN A 78 9.00 10.90 -8.03
N VAL A 79 8.17 11.24 -7.04
CA VAL A 79 8.31 12.49 -6.26
C VAL A 79 9.16 12.29 -5.02
N PHE A 80 8.93 11.21 -4.27
CA PHE A 80 9.54 11.03 -2.94
C PHE A 80 10.81 10.19 -2.97
N ILE A 81 10.80 9.04 -3.65
CA ILE A 81 11.89 8.07 -3.57
C ILE A 81 12.97 8.33 -4.63
N PHE A 82 12.61 8.33 -5.92
CA PHE A 82 13.57 8.36 -7.01
C PHE A 82 13.13 9.29 -8.15
N PRO A 83 13.38 10.61 -8.05
CA PRO A 83 13.10 11.56 -9.13
C PRO A 83 14.08 11.45 -10.31
N TRP A 84 15.04 10.52 -10.26
CA TRP A 84 16.01 10.26 -11.33
C TRP A 84 15.54 9.16 -12.29
N GLY A 85 16.01 9.24 -13.54
CA GLY A 85 15.68 8.29 -14.60
C GLY A 85 14.48 8.71 -15.47
N LEU A 86 14.27 10.01 -15.65
CA LEU A 86 13.41 10.57 -16.70
C LEU A 86 14.32 11.29 -17.69
N GLN A 87 14.71 10.61 -18.76
CA GLN A 87 15.57 11.18 -19.79
C GLN A 87 14.73 11.75 -20.92
N SER A 88 14.91 13.03 -21.24
CA SER A 88 14.19 13.66 -22.35
C SER A 88 14.74 13.19 -23.71
N GLY A 89 13.84 12.68 -24.57
CA GLY A 89 14.15 12.26 -25.94
C GLY A 89 13.54 10.90 -26.31
N LEU A 90 13.46 10.61 -27.61
CA LEU A 90 12.90 9.34 -28.12
C LEU A 90 13.65 8.11 -27.59
N MET A 91 14.98 8.18 -27.51
CA MET A 91 15.80 7.10 -26.96
C MET A 91 15.69 7.00 -25.43
N GLY A 92 15.52 8.13 -24.74
CA GLY A 92 15.30 8.17 -23.29
C GLY A 92 13.99 7.51 -22.88
N SER A 93 12.91 7.77 -23.63
CA SER A 93 11.59 7.19 -23.37
C SER A 93 11.55 5.67 -23.43
N ILE A 94 12.38 5.03 -24.26
CA ILE A 94 12.46 3.56 -24.35
C ILE A 94 13.14 2.99 -23.10
N ILE A 95 14.13 3.70 -22.56
CA ILE A 95 14.89 3.31 -21.37
C ILE A 95 14.09 3.59 -20.08
N ASP A 96 13.20 4.58 -20.10
CA ASP A 96 12.35 4.92 -18.95
C ASP A 96 11.34 3.80 -18.61
N ILE A 97 10.87 3.04 -19.61
CA ILE A 97 9.91 1.93 -19.42
C ILE A 97 10.46 0.84 -18.46
N PRO A 98 11.62 0.21 -18.73
CA PRO A 98 12.18 -0.81 -17.83
C PRO A 98 12.58 -0.22 -16.48
N ILE A 99 13.02 1.03 -16.41
CA ILE A 99 13.33 1.72 -15.14
C ILE A 99 12.06 1.84 -14.28
N MET A 100 10.94 2.26 -14.89
CA MET A 100 9.67 2.39 -14.19
C MET A 100 9.18 1.03 -13.70
N LEU A 101 9.25 -0.02 -14.54
CA LEU A 101 8.89 -1.38 -14.14
C LEU A 101 9.73 -1.87 -12.95
N PHE A 102 11.04 -1.61 -12.97
CA PHE A 102 11.92 -1.98 -11.87
C PHE A 102 11.57 -1.24 -10.56
N LYS A 103 11.27 0.07 -10.63
CA LYS A 103 10.78 0.86 -9.48
C LYS A 103 9.50 0.26 -8.89
N TRP A 104 8.55 -0.13 -9.74
CA TRP A 104 7.32 -0.79 -9.32
C TRP A 104 7.57 -2.15 -8.67
N LEU A 105 8.47 -2.96 -9.22
CA LEU A 105 8.84 -4.25 -8.63
C LEU A 105 9.42 -4.07 -7.22
N LEU A 106 10.31 -3.10 -7.02
CA LEU A 106 10.84 -2.77 -5.69
C LEU A 106 9.73 -2.38 -4.71
N LEU A 107 8.80 -1.53 -5.14
CA LEU A 107 7.68 -1.11 -4.31
C LEU A 107 6.77 -2.29 -3.93
N ILE A 108 6.49 -3.19 -4.87
CA ILE A 108 5.69 -4.40 -4.61
C ILE A 108 6.38 -5.31 -3.60
N VAL A 109 7.69 -5.56 -3.76
CA VAL A 109 8.46 -6.38 -2.81
C VAL A 109 8.42 -5.75 -1.41
N LEU A 110 8.61 -4.43 -1.32
CA LEU A 110 8.53 -3.71 -0.05
C LEU A 110 7.15 -3.86 0.62
N LEU A 111 6.06 -3.68 -0.15
CA LEU A 111 4.71 -3.87 0.38
C LEU A 111 4.47 -5.29 0.88
N ILE A 112 4.90 -6.31 0.13
CA ILE A 112 4.75 -7.71 0.54
C ILE A 112 5.45 -7.94 1.88
N VAL A 113 6.68 -7.46 2.06
CA VAL A 113 7.41 -7.61 3.33
C VAL A 113 6.68 -6.92 4.49
N LEU A 114 6.13 -5.72 4.27
CA LEU A 114 5.37 -4.99 5.28
C LEU A 114 4.05 -5.69 5.64
N GLU A 115 3.28 -6.14 4.65
CA GLU A 115 2.03 -6.88 4.85
C GLU A 115 2.28 -8.16 5.66
N GLN A 116 3.32 -8.93 5.31
CA GLN A 116 3.70 -10.15 6.03
C GLN A 116 4.16 -9.87 7.46
N SER A 117 4.76 -8.71 7.71
CA SER A 117 5.20 -8.30 9.06
C SER A 117 4.01 -7.94 9.94
N ILE A 118 3.03 -7.20 9.42
CA ILE A 118 1.81 -6.80 10.14
C ILE A 118 0.91 -8.01 10.42
N ALA A 119 0.80 -8.95 9.48
CA ALA A 119 -0.01 -10.16 9.63
C ALA A 119 0.39 -11.02 10.84
N ARG A 120 1.68 -11.06 11.20
CA ARG A 120 2.16 -11.83 12.37
C ARG A 120 1.58 -11.32 13.69
N ILE A 121 1.34 -10.01 13.82
CA ILE A 121 0.82 -9.40 15.05
C ILE A 121 -0.61 -9.88 15.37
N ARG A 122 -1.40 -10.27 14.34
CA ARG A 122 -2.77 -10.79 14.48
C ARG A 122 -2.83 -12.11 15.24
N ILE A 123 -1.88 -13.02 15.00
CA ILE A 123 -1.90 -14.37 15.60
C ILE A 123 -1.64 -14.29 17.11
N PHE A 124 -0.76 -13.38 17.54
CA PHE A 124 -0.39 -13.26 18.96
C PHE A 124 -1.46 -12.63 19.85
N LYS A 125 -2.44 -11.88 19.32
CA LYS A 125 -3.55 -11.35 20.14
C LYS A 125 -4.72 -12.33 20.27
N ILE A 126 -4.94 -13.18 19.26
CA ILE A 126 -6.08 -14.14 19.26
C ILE A 126 -5.78 -15.34 20.17
N THR A 127 -4.53 -15.79 20.27
CA THR A 127 -4.16 -16.95 21.10
C THR A 127 -4.20 -16.69 22.60
N VAL A 128 -4.14 -15.43 23.06
CA VAL A 128 -4.13 -15.11 24.50
C VAL A 128 -5.52 -15.20 25.14
N PHE A 129 -6.58 -14.89 24.39
CA PHE A 129 -7.95 -14.84 24.92
C PHE A 129 -8.49 -16.21 25.41
N PRO A 130 -8.35 -17.33 24.66
CA PRO A 130 -8.83 -18.63 25.13
C PRO A 130 -8.03 -19.19 26.32
N LEU A 131 -6.76 -18.78 26.47
CA LEU A 131 -5.88 -19.25 27.55
C LEU A 131 -6.28 -18.65 28.91
N TYR A 132 -6.63 -17.36 28.95
CA TYR A 132 -7.19 -16.73 30.16
C TYR A 132 -8.55 -17.31 30.53
N PHE A 133 -9.41 -17.60 29.55
CA PHE A 133 -10.74 -18.17 29.81
C PHE A 133 -10.66 -19.55 30.47
N HIS A 134 -9.73 -20.42 30.03
CA HIS A 134 -9.54 -21.72 30.66
C HIS A 134 -9.07 -21.60 32.13
N SER A 135 -8.17 -20.66 32.44
CA SER A 135 -7.69 -20.43 33.81
C SER A 135 -8.75 -19.88 34.78
N LEU A 136 -9.81 -19.26 34.26
CA LEU A 136 -10.87 -18.62 35.04
C LEU A 136 -12.04 -19.59 35.32
N LEU A 137 -12.20 -20.63 34.50
CA LEU A 137 -13.18 -21.71 34.68
C LEU A 137 -12.68 -22.83 35.60
N SER A 138 -11.37 -22.87 35.88
CA SER A 138 -10.74 -23.88 36.74
C SER A 138 -10.59 -23.44 38.21
N VAL A 139 -11.22 -22.34 38.63
CA VAL A 139 -11.27 -21.81 40.01
C VAL A 139 -12.72 -21.67 40.43
#